data_AF-A0A3S3PBI7-F1
#
_entry.id   AF-A0A3S3PBI7-F1
#
_cell.length_a   1.000
_cell.length_b   1.000
_cell.length_c   1.000
_cell.angle_alpha   90.00
_cell.angle_beta   90.00
_cell.angle_gamma   90.00
#
_symmetry.space_group_name_H-M   'P 1'
#
loop_
_entity.id
_entity.type
_entity.pdbx_description
1 polymer ?
#
loop_
_entity_poly.entity_id
_entity_poly.type
_entity_poly.pdbx_seq_one_letter_code
_entity_poly.pdbx_strand_id
1 'polypeptide(L)'
;YSMFLLFIFASELAIGILAVVFQERVVAELKLQLTNKLKNEFGFNSALTAAVDLAQTKYECCGIGGPMDYIDSAWRTPLGGGNNVAMTCCVLANVVEDQAYINPRPLNTSRCQSLRSEENERFRHQKVNSQKIFYINILND
;
A
#
# COMPACT_ATOMS: atom_id res chain seq x y z
N TYR A 1 24.23 -34.39 -15.53
CA TYR A 1 24.03 -33.60 -14.29
C TYR A 1 24.64 -32.21 -14.41
N SER A 2 25.95 -32.07 -14.67
CA SER A 2 26.63 -30.77 -14.85
C SER A 2 25.96 -29.84 -15.88
N MET A 3 25.58 -30.35 -17.06
CA MET A 3 24.91 -29.54 -18.09
C MET A 3 23.57 -28.93 -17.65
N PHE A 4 22.78 -29.62 -16.81
CA PHE A 4 21.51 -29.09 -16.31
C PHE A 4 21.73 -27.91 -15.35
N LEU A 5 22.74 -28.00 -14.50
CA LEU A 5 23.11 -26.92 -13.59
C LEU A 5 23.58 -25.67 -14.34
N LEU A 6 24.35 -25.86 -15.41
CA LEU A 6 24.78 -24.75 -16.27
C LEU A 6 23.59 -24.03 -16.93
N PHE A 7 22.57 -24.78 -17.38
CA PHE A 7 21.38 -24.17 -17.95
C PHE A 7 20.53 -23.40 -16.93
N ILE A 8 20.36 -23.95 -15.72
CA ILE A 8 19.63 -23.26 -14.64
C ILE A 8 20.34 -21.95 -14.31
N PHE A 9 21.66 -21.99 -14.10
CA PHE A 9 22.45 -20.80 -13.80
C PHE A 9 22.38 -19.75 -14.91
N ALA A 10 22.50 -20.16 -16.17
CA ALA A 10 22.35 -19.24 -17.30
C ALA A 10 20.96 -18.61 -17.35
N SER A 11 19.90 -19.38 -17.04
CA SER A 11 18.53 -18.86 -17.00
C SER A 11 18.29 -17.89 -15.84
N GLU A 12 18.86 -18.14 -14.66
CA GLU A 12 18.74 -17.26 -13.50
C GLU A 12 19.40 -15.91 -13.76
N LEU A 13 20.59 -15.91 -14.39
CA LEU A 13 21.26 -14.68 -14.83
C LEU A 13 20.42 -13.91 -15.85
N ALA A 14 19.84 -14.60 -16.84
CA ALA A 14 18.97 -13.96 -17.82
C ALA A 14 17.71 -13.37 -17.19
N ILE A 15 17.04 -14.11 -16.30
CA ILE A 15 15.86 -13.64 -15.56
C ILE A 15 16.21 -12.47 -14.66
N GLY A 16 17.35 -12.51 -13.96
CA GLY A 16 17.81 -11.42 -13.10
C GLY A 16 18.04 -10.12 -13.88
N ILE A 17 18.71 -10.20 -15.04
CA ILE A 17 18.89 -9.04 -15.92
C ILE A 17 17.55 -8.53 -16.43
N LEU A 18 16.67 -9.44 -16.89
CA LEU A 18 15.35 -9.08 -17.39
C LEU A 18 14.51 -8.39 -16.31
N ALA A 19 14.55 -8.88 -15.07
CA ALA A 19 13.83 -8.32 -13.94
C ALA A 19 14.24 -6.86 -13.69
N VAL A 20 15.54 -6.56 -13.67
CA VAL A 20 16.05 -5.20 -13.46
C VAL A 20 15.66 -4.29 -14.63
N VAL A 21 15.80 -4.75 -15.88
CA VAL A 21 15.48 -3.95 -17.07
C VAL A 21 13.99 -3.62 -17.18
N PHE A 22 13.11 -4.57 -16.82
CA PHE A 22 11.66 -4.40 -16.95
C PHE A 22 10.97 -3.95 -15.65
N GLN A 23 11.71 -3.80 -14.54
CA GLN A 23 11.15 -3.48 -13.23
C GLN A 23 10.22 -2.26 -13.26
N GLU A 24 10.68 -1.15 -13.85
CA GLU A 24 9.89 0.09 -13.87
C GLU A 24 8.57 -0.08 -14.64
N ARG A 25 8.59 -0.81 -15.75
CA ARG A 25 7.39 -1.07 -16.55
C ARG A 25 6.39 -1.96 -15.80
N VAL A 26 6.89 -3.02 -15.18
CA VAL A 26 6.05 -3.94 -14.38
C VAL A 26 5.43 -3.20 -13.20
N VAL A 27 6.21 -2.38 -12.49
CA VAL A 27 5.72 -1.58 -11.37
C VAL A 27 4.69 -0.56 -11.82
N ALA A 28 4.89 0.10 -12.97
CA ALA A 28 3.94 1.07 -13.50
C ALA A 28 2.60 0.42 -13.87
N GLU A 29 2.63 -0.71 -14.59
CA GLU A 29 1.42 -1.45 -14.96
C GLU A 29 0.67 -1.95 -13.72
N LEU A 30 1.40 -2.54 -12.77
CA LEU A 30 0.82 -2.99 -11.50
C LEU A 30 0.16 -1.83 -10.75
N LYS A 31 0.83 -0.67 -10.68
CA LYS A 31 0.30 0.52 -10.03
C LYS A 31 -1.02 0.96 -10.67
N LEU A 32 -1.12 0.96 -11.99
CA LEU A 32 -2.35 1.31 -12.71
C LEU A 32 -3.48 0.32 -12.39
N GLN A 33 -3.21 -0.98 -12.48
CA GLN A 33 -4.20 -2.02 -12.22
C GLN A 33 -4.70 -1.98 -10.77
N LEU A 34 -3.79 -1.86 -9.80
CA LEU A 34 -4.13 -1.78 -8.39
C LEU A 34 -4.90 -0.49 -8.06
N THR A 35 -4.53 0.64 -8.67
CA THR A 35 -5.26 1.91 -8.48
C THR A 35 -6.69 1.78 -9.00
N ASN A 36 -6.88 1.17 -10.18
CA ASN A 36 -8.21 0.90 -10.73
C ASN A 36 -9.02 -0.06 -9.84
N LYS A 37 -8.39 -1.12 -9.31
CA LYS A 37 -9.05 -2.02 -8.36
C LYS A 37 -9.44 -1.30 -7.08
N LEU A 38 -8.55 -0.49 -6.50
CA LEU A 38 -8.86 0.30 -5.31
C LEU A 38 -10.05 1.21 -5.56
N LYS A 39 -10.06 1.93 -6.68
CA LYS A 39 -11.15 2.85 -7.01
C LYS A 39 -12.52 2.16 -7.12
N ASN A 40 -12.56 0.95 -7.68
CA ASN A 40 -13.83 0.28 -7.99
C ASN A 40 -14.30 -0.71 -6.90
N GLU A 41 -13.37 -1.36 -6.20
CA GLU A 41 -13.67 -2.52 -5.36
C GLU A 41 -13.36 -2.31 -3.87
N PHE A 42 -12.61 -1.27 -3.49
CA PHE A 42 -12.32 -1.02 -2.07
C PHE A 42 -13.63 -0.80 -1.29
N GLY A 43 -13.75 -1.43 -0.12
CA GLY A 43 -14.95 -1.48 0.71
C GLY A 43 -16.09 -2.39 0.23
N PHE A 44 -16.07 -2.83 -1.04
CA PHE A 44 -17.03 -3.80 -1.59
C PHE A 44 -16.47 -5.22 -1.63
N ASN A 45 -15.17 -5.33 -1.91
CA ASN A 45 -14.42 -6.58 -1.88
C ASN A 45 -13.63 -6.65 -0.57
N SER A 46 -14.05 -7.54 0.34
CA SER A 46 -13.45 -7.67 1.68
C SER A 46 -11.99 -8.12 1.63
N ALA A 47 -11.62 -9.01 0.71
CA ALA A 47 -10.24 -9.48 0.56
C ALA A 47 -9.32 -8.36 0.06
N LEU A 48 -9.77 -7.58 -0.92
CA LEU A 48 -9.02 -6.41 -1.40
C LEU A 48 -8.89 -5.35 -0.28
N THR A 49 -9.98 -5.07 0.41
CA THR A 49 -10.02 -4.06 1.49
C THR A 49 -9.06 -4.44 2.60
N ALA A 50 -9.12 -5.69 3.09
CA ALA A 50 -8.21 -6.19 4.12
C ALA A 50 -6.74 -6.15 3.69
N ALA A 51 -6.44 -6.50 2.43
CA ALA A 51 -5.08 -6.45 1.91
C ALA A 51 -4.54 -5.01 1.84
N VAL A 52 -5.36 -4.05 1.39
CA VAL A 52 -5.00 -2.63 1.33
C VAL A 52 -4.84 -2.05 2.74
N ASP A 53 -5.77 -2.34 3.66
CA ASP A 53 -5.73 -1.87 5.06
C ASP A 53 -4.49 -2.40 5.80
N LEU A 54 -4.16 -3.68 5.61
CA LEU A 54 -2.94 -4.28 6.14
C LEU A 54 -1.70 -3.62 5.56
N ALA A 55 -1.64 -3.42 4.24
CA ALA A 55 -0.50 -2.77 3.59
C ALA A 55 -0.30 -1.34 4.10
N GLN A 56 -1.37 -0.56 4.22
CA GLN A 56 -1.33 0.82 4.71
C GLN A 56 -0.83 0.92 6.14
N THR A 57 -1.30 0.02 7.01
CA THR A 57 -0.87 -0.04 8.40
C THR A 57 0.59 -0.50 8.51
N LYS A 58 0.97 -1.53 7.76
CA LYS A 58 2.31 -2.14 7.84
C LYS A 58 3.40 -1.22 7.27
N TYR A 59 3.14 -0.62 6.10
CA TYR A 59 4.10 0.20 5.36
C TYR A 59 3.92 1.70 5.57
N GLU A 60 2.99 2.11 6.45
CA GLU A 60 2.69 3.51 6.74
C GLU A 60 2.48 4.30 5.45
N CYS A 61 1.61 3.79 4.59
CA CYS A 61 1.30 4.36 3.28
C CYS A 61 -0.20 4.69 3.17
N CYS A 62 -0.59 5.36 2.10
CA CYS A 62 -1.99 5.65 1.81
C CYS A 62 -2.27 5.54 0.31
N GLY A 63 -3.28 4.76 -0.04
CA GLY A 63 -3.59 4.41 -1.43
C GLY A 63 -2.50 3.55 -2.08
N ILE A 64 -2.57 3.46 -3.41
CA ILE A 64 -1.58 2.76 -4.25
C ILE A 64 -0.53 3.76 -4.75
N GLY A 65 -0.98 4.87 -5.32
CA GLY A 65 -0.16 6.02 -5.72
C GLY A 65 -0.21 7.20 -4.75
N GLY A 66 -1.21 7.24 -3.86
CA GLY A 66 -1.29 8.23 -2.80
C GLY A 66 -2.72 8.40 -2.27
N PRO A 67 -2.92 9.35 -1.34
CA PRO A 67 -4.24 9.64 -0.76
C PRO A 67 -5.32 10.01 -1.78
N MET A 68 -4.92 10.55 -2.94
CA MET A 68 -5.85 10.95 -4.00
C MET A 68 -6.59 9.77 -4.64
N ASP A 69 -6.08 8.55 -4.50
CA ASP A 69 -6.74 7.36 -5.06
C ASP A 69 -8.13 7.13 -4.45
N TYR A 70 -8.36 7.59 -3.22
CA TYR A 70 -9.65 7.52 -2.53
C TYR A 70 -10.66 8.56 -3.01
N ILE A 71 -10.21 9.70 -3.52
CA ILE A 71 -11.10 10.79 -3.94
C ILE A 71 -12.01 10.36 -5.07
N ASP A 72 -11.47 9.58 -6.01
CA ASP A 72 -12.18 9.04 -7.17
C ASP A 72 -12.74 7.63 -6.93
N SER A 73 -12.66 7.11 -5.70
CA SER A 73 -13.12 5.76 -5.39
C SER A 73 -14.64 5.69 -5.19
N ALA A 74 -15.26 4.62 -5.67
CA ALA A 74 -16.67 4.29 -5.43
C ALA A 74 -16.97 4.07 -3.93
N TRP A 75 -15.94 3.76 -3.13
CA TRP A 75 -16.06 3.63 -1.68
C TRP A 75 -16.48 4.94 -1.02
N ARG A 76 -15.92 6.08 -1.44
CA ARG A 76 -16.05 7.37 -0.74
C ARG A 76 -17.51 7.76 -0.47
N THR A 77 -18.39 7.47 -1.42
CA THR A 77 -19.83 7.64 -1.30
C THR A 77 -20.51 6.39 -1.88
N PRO A 78 -21.15 5.53 -1.08
CA PRO A 78 -21.71 5.82 0.25
C PRO A 78 -20.91 5.31 1.46
N LEU A 79 -19.98 4.37 1.27
CA LEU A 79 -19.36 3.62 2.39
C LEU A 79 -18.37 4.46 3.22
N GLY A 80 -17.75 5.47 2.61
CA GLY A 80 -16.73 6.30 3.23
C GLY A 80 -17.26 7.18 4.36
N GLY A 81 -18.58 7.39 4.48
CA GLY A 81 -19.16 8.13 5.60
C GLY A 81 -18.64 9.57 5.74
N GLY A 82 -18.26 10.20 4.64
CA GLY A 82 -17.65 11.54 4.62
C GLY A 82 -16.14 11.56 4.87
N ASN A 83 -15.51 10.40 5.06
CA ASN A 83 -14.05 10.32 5.12
C ASN A 83 -13.44 10.53 3.72
N ASN A 84 -12.31 11.22 3.69
CA ASN A 84 -11.56 11.48 2.46
C ASN A 84 -10.54 10.37 2.15
N VAL A 85 -10.16 9.58 3.15
CA VAL A 85 -9.28 8.40 3.03
C VAL A 85 -9.73 7.30 4.00
N ALA A 86 -9.30 6.06 3.77
CA ALA A 86 -9.46 4.97 4.75
C ALA A 86 -8.79 5.31 6.09
N MET A 87 -9.31 4.79 7.21
CA MET A 87 -8.75 5.11 8.54
C MET A 87 -7.33 4.58 8.75
N THR A 88 -6.98 3.50 8.06
CA THR A 88 -5.63 2.89 7.98
C THR A 88 -4.60 3.79 7.28
N CYS A 89 -5.03 4.79 6.50
CA CYS A 89 -4.15 5.87 6.02
C CYS A 89 -3.73 6.85 7.11
N CYS A 90 -4.42 6.90 8.24
CA CYS A 90 -4.09 7.82 9.33
C CYS A 90 -2.92 7.30 10.16
N VAL A 91 -2.20 8.22 10.80
CA VAL A 91 -1.25 7.86 11.85
C VAL A 91 -2.03 7.30 13.04
N LEU A 92 -1.77 6.05 13.40
CA LEU A 92 -2.52 5.32 14.42
C LEU A 92 -1.87 5.44 15.79
N ALA A 93 -2.69 5.63 16.83
CA ALA A 93 -2.24 5.57 18.22
C ALA A 93 -1.96 4.13 18.67
N ASN A 94 -2.60 3.15 18.04
CA ASN A 94 -2.47 1.73 18.36
C ASN A 94 -1.55 0.96 17.41
N VAL A 95 -0.53 1.62 16.84
CA VAL A 95 0.39 0.99 15.86
C VAL A 95 1.16 -0.23 16.40
N VAL A 96 1.26 -0.36 17.72
CA VAL A 96 1.93 -1.49 18.39
C VAL A 96 1.04 -2.74 18.45
N GLU A 97 -0.27 -2.60 18.25
CA GLU A 97 -1.19 -3.74 18.21
C GLU A 97 -1.06 -4.47 16.86
N ASP A 98 -0.88 -5.79 16.90
CA ASP A 98 -0.68 -6.64 15.71
C ASP A 98 -1.85 -6.58 14.71
N GLN A 99 -3.04 -6.19 15.19
CA GLN A 99 -4.26 -6.06 14.38
C GLN A 99 -4.78 -4.63 14.25
N ALA A 100 -3.88 -3.63 14.31
CA ALA A 100 -4.24 -2.22 14.15
C ALA A 100 -4.98 -1.92 12.82
N TYR A 101 -4.81 -2.74 11.79
CA TYR A 101 -5.51 -2.62 10.51
C TYR A 101 -7.00 -3.00 10.56
N ILE A 102 -7.43 -3.85 11.51
CA ILE A 102 -8.82 -4.29 11.65
C ILE A 102 -9.64 -3.22 12.40
N ASN A 103 -9.03 -2.61 13.42
CA ASN A 103 -9.65 -1.56 14.21
C ASN A 103 -8.69 -0.36 14.37
N PRO A 104 -8.49 0.41 13.29
CA PRO A 104 -7.56 1.53 13.32
C PRO A 104 -8.05 2.62 14.26
N ARG A 105 -7.17 3.10 15.15
CA ARG A 105 -7.44 4.25 16.04
C ARG A 105 -6.55 5.42 15.66
N PRO A 106 -7.02 6.32 14.78
CA PRO A 106 -6.26 7.51 14.40
C PRO A 106 -5.90 8.37 15.61
N LEU A 107 -4.66 8.87 15.64
CA LEU A 107 -4.23 9.84 16.65
C LEU A 107 -5.09 11.11 16.60
N ASN A 108 -5.47 11.54 15.40
CA ASN A 108 -6.42 12.64 15.20
C ASN A 108 -7.20 12.45 13.90
N THR A 109 -8.44 11.98 14.02
CA THR A 109 -9.30 11.71 12.86
C THR A 109 -9.60 12.97 12.06
N SER A 110 -9.91 14.09 12.70
CA SER A 110 -10.27 15.33 12.00
C SER A 110 -9.11 15.88 11.16
N ARG A 111 -7.91 15.92 11.73
CA ARG A 111 -6.69 16.36 11.02
C ARG A 111 -6.32 15.39 9.91
N CYS A 112 -6.36 14.08 10.19
CA CYS A 112 -6.10 13.06 9.18
C CYS A 112 -7.06 13.20 7.99
N GLN A 113 -8.35 13.42 8.24
CA GLN A 113 -9.37 13.52 7.20
C GLN A 113 -9.44 14.91 6.54
N SER A 114 -8.68 15.91 7.01
CA SER A 114 -8.68 17.25 6.41
C SER A 114 -8.23 17.23 4.95
N LEU A 115 -8.84 18.09 4.13
CA LEU A 115 -8.41 18.34 2.75
C LEU A 115 -7.19 19.28 2.69
N ARG A 116 -6.88 19.99 3.79
CA ARG A 116 -5.76 20.92 3.87
C ARG A 116 -4.47 20.18 4.19
N SER A 117 -3.46 20.35 3.34
CA SER A 117 -2.14 19.69 3.49
C SER A 117 -1.48 20.03 4.83
N GLU A 118 -1.50 21.30 5.21
CA GLU A 118 -0.95 21.81 6.49
C GLU A 118 -1.49 21.06 7.73
N GLU A 119 -2.70 20.53 7.62
CA GLU A 119 -3.38 19.83 8.70
C GLU A 119 -3.19 18.31 8.62
N ASN A 120 -3.20 17.74 7.42
CA ASN A 120 -3.18 16.30 7.23
C ASN A 120 -1.77 15.70 7.14
N GLU A 121 -0.74 16.46 6.76
CA GLU A 121 0.63 15.95 6.54
C GLU A 121 1.23 15.21 7.74
N ARG A 122 0.89 15.63 8.96
CA ARG A 122 1.39 15.02 10.21
C ARG A 122 0.50 13.89 10.74
N PHE A 123 -0.71 13.75 10.22
CA PHE A 123 -1.72 12.81 10.74
C PHE A 123 -2.18 11.79 9.70
N ARG A 124 -1.68 11.88 8.46
CA ARG A 124 -1.99 11.01 7.32
C ARG A 124 -0.70 10.64 6.60
N HIS A 125 -0.55 9.37 6.26
CA HIS A 125 0.53 8.90 5.40
C HIS A 125 0.38 9.46 3.98
N GLN A 126 1.48 10.00 3.42
CA GLN A 126 1.47 10.63 2.09
C GLN A 126 2.14 9.76 1.02
N LYS A 127 3.14 8.98 1.44
CA LYS A 127 3.98 8.11 0.59
C LYS A 127 4.41 6.91 1.41
N VAL A 128 4.78 5.84 0.73
CA VAL A 128 5.28 4.61 1.36
C VAL A 128 6.52 4.91 2.20
N ASN A 129 6.57 4.41 3.44
CA ASN A 129 7.76 4.49 4.26
C ASN A 129 8.79 3.42 3.83
N SER A 130 9.72 3.80 2.97
CA SER A 130 10.74 2.89 2.41
C SER A 130 11.67 2.27 3.45
N GLN A 131 11.84 2.89 4.63
CA GLN A 131 12.66 2.32 5.70
C GLN A 131 12.03 1.04 6.26
N LYS A 132 10.70 0.98 6.41
CA LYS A 132 9.99 -0.23 6.87
C LYS A 132 10.03 -1.38 5.87
N ILE A 133 10.07 -1.09 4.58
CA ILE A 133 10.25 -2.13 3.54
C ILE A 133 11.59 -2.86 3.74
N PHE A 134 12.66 -2.11 4.05
CA PHE A 134 13.98 -2.68 4.29
C PHE A 134 14.02 -3.60 5.52
N TYR A 135 13.36 -3.23 6.62
CA TYR A 135 13.31 -4.06 7.82
C TYR A 135 12.56 -5.39 7.63
N ILE A 136 11.53 -5.42 6.78
CA ILE A 136 10.79 -6.67 6.48
C ILE A 136 11.66 -7.64 5.68
N ASN A 137 12.49 -7.15 4.77
CA ASN A 137 13.43 -8.01 4.04
C ASN A 137 14.48 -8.64 4.99
N ILE A 138 14.87 -7.97 6.08
CA ILE A 138 15.85 -8.50 7.04
C ILE A 138 15.25 -9.54 8.01
N LEU A 139 13.96 -9.44 8.34
CA LEU A 139 13.28 -10.38 9.25
C LEU A 139 12.75 -11.64 8.54
N ASN A 140 12.75 -11.65 7.21
CA ASN A 140 12.33 -12.78 6.37
C ASN A 140 13.51 -13.51 5.69
N ASP A 141 14.76 -13.12 5.98
CA ASP A 141 15.99 -13.85 5.65
C ASP A 141 16.54 -14.58 6.89
#